data_AF-A0A1G1NXL2-F1
#
_entry.id   AF-A0A1G1NXL2-F1
#
_cell.length_a   1.000
_cell.length_b   1.000
_cell.length_c   1.000
_cell.angle_alpha   90.00
_cell.angle_beta   90.00
_cell.angle_gamma   90.00
#
_symmetry.space_group_name_H-M   'P 1'
#
loop_
_entity.id
_entity.type
_entity.pdbx_description
1 polymer ?
#
loop_
_entity_poly.entity_id
_entity_poly.type
_entity_poly.pdbx_seq_one_letter_code
_entity_poly.pdbx_strand_id
1 'polypeptide(L)'
;MEEQNQERRKYKRYNTEVKIYFDFSYDLQTKVHYEVIDKKKKKPLPGKYTAISRNISVEGICLISDHALKKGDDLRLELYLPSSNKPILMQGTVKWCSPSKPPEEIKDKNEKIQYLAGILLSTVNGEPVPDSIYYDEEYKIDWSSVLESVFGNYKLLMGGKYRKESK
;
A
#
# COMPACT_ATOMS: atom_id res chain seq x y z
N MET A 1 19.47 3.35 30.60
CA MET A 1 20.03 3.69 29.28
C MET A 1 19.42 2.68 28.31
N GLU A 2 18.36 3.08 27.62
CA GLU A 2 17.76 2.34 26.49
C GLU A 2 16.91 3.37 25.74
N GLU A 3 17.48 3.99 24.71
CA GLU A 3 16.73 4.84 23.79
C GLU A 3 15.82 3.95 22.95
N GLN A 4 14.52 3.94 23.29
CA GLN A 4 13.50 3.45 22.38
C GLN A 4 13.47 4.39 21.16
N ASN A 5 14.28 4.05 20.16
CA ASN A 5 14.29 4.70 18.86
C ASN A 5 12.95 4.38 18.18
N GLN A 6 11.92 5.17 18.49
CA GLN A 6 10.61 5.10 17.84
C GLN A 6 10.83 5.45 16.37
N GLU A 7 10.83 4.45 15.49
CA GLU A 7 10.80 4.66 14.03
C GLU A 7 9.57 5.52 13.70
N ARG A 8 9.78 6.83 13.58
CA ARG A 8 8.75 7.80 13.21
C ARG A 8 8.58 7.76 11.70
N ARG A 9 7.33 7.76 11.25
CA ARG A 9 6.97 7.72 9.83
C ARG A 9 7.59 8.91 9.09
N LYS A 10 8.31 8.65 7.99
CA LYS A 10 8.99 9.68 7.18
C LYS A 10 8.07 10.36 6.15
N TYR A 11 7.09 9.63 5.59
CA TYR A 11 6.28 10.10 4.47
C TYR A 11 4.77 10.13 4.76
N LYS A 12 4.03 11.01 4.06
CA LYS A 12 2.56 11.05 4.12
C LYS A 12 1.96 9.79 3.49
N ARG A 13 0.81 9.35 4.02
CA ARG A 13 0.00 8.28 3.40
C ARG A 13 -1.24 8.88 2.77
N TYR A 14 -1.61 8.33 1.62
CA TYR A 14 -2.84 8.67 0.94
C TYR A 14 -3.80 7.51 1.19
N ASN A 15 -4.96 7.78 1.81
CA ASN A 15 -5.97 6.74 1.92
C ASN A 15 -6.43 6.39 0.51
N THR A 16 -6.58 5.10 0.23
CA THR A 16 -7.27 4.68 -1.00
C THR A 16 -8.75 5.09 -0.98
N GLU A 17 -9.26 5.49 0.20
CA GLU A 17 -10.58 6.07 0.42
C GLU A 17 -10.62 7.61 0.56
N VAL A 18 -9.48 8.34 0.64
CA VAL A 18 -9.51 9.83 0.81
C VAL A 18 -9.24 10.55 -0.50
N LYS A 19 -10.33 11.07 -1.06
CA LYS A 19 -10.54 12.44 -1.57
C LYS A 19 -9.28 13.30 -1.68
N ILE A 20 -8.36 12.94 -2.58
CA ILE A 20 -7.56 13.93 -3.30
C ILE A 20 -8.50 14.43 -4.39
N TYR A 21 -8.79 15.73 -4.40
CA TYR A 21 -9.73 16.40 -5.32
C TYR A 21 -9.46 16.07 -6.80
N PHE A 22 -10.01 14.94 -7.23
CA PHE A 22 -10.17 14.48 -8.60
C PHE A 22 -11.50 13.70 -8.62
N ASP A 23 -12.52 14.26 -9.26
CA ASP A 23 -13.85 13.68 -9.47
C ASP A 23 -13.84 12.42 -10.38
N PHE A 24 -12.73 11.69 -10.44
CA PHE A 24 -12.62 10.40 -11.11
C PHE A 24 -12.10 9.37 -10.10
N SER A 25 -12.91 8.36 -9.80
CA SER A 25 -12.57 7.14 -9.03
C SER A 25 -12.95 7.16 -7.54
N TYR A 26 -14.23 7.35 -7.23
CA TYR A 26 -14.83 6.93 -5.96
C TYR A 26 -14.62 5.40 -5.78
N ASP A 27 -14.00 4.97 -4.68
CA ASP A 27 -13.79 3.58 -4.23
C ASP A 27 -12.86 2.66 -5.04
N LEU A 28 -11.55 2.91 -5.01
CA LEU A 28 -10.56 1.89 -5.40
C LEU A 28 -10.16 1.00 -4.19
N GLN A 29 -11.13 0.31 -3.59
CA GLN A 29 -10.81 -0.88 -2.77
C GLN A 29 -10.26 -1.96 -3.71
N THR A 30 -8.95 -2.05 -3.75
CA THR A 30 -8.26 -2.94 -4.70
C THR A 30 -7.97 -4.27 -4.07
N LYS A 31 -8.26 -5.33 -4.83
CA LYS A 31 -7.97 -6.69 -4.42
C LYS A 31 -6.47 -6.90 -4.46
N VAL A 32 -5.94 -7.45 -3.38
CA VAL A 32 -4.53 -7.83 -3.27
C VAL A 32 -4.45 -9.33 -3.09
N HIS A 33 -3.71 -10.01 -3.96
CA HIS A 33 -3.25 -11.36 -3.69
C HIS A 33 -1.88 -11.29 -3.06
N TYR A 34 -1.63 -12.12 -2.05
CA TYR A 34 -0.30 -12.18 -1.46
C TYR A 34 0.11 -13.58 -1.04
N GLU A 35 1.42 -13.79 -1.03
CA GLU A 35 2.09 -15.00 -0.59
C GLU A 35 3.22 -14.62 0.37
N VAL A 36 3.36 -15.38 1.47
CA VAL A 36 4.47 -15.21 2.41
C VAL A 36 5.70 -15.93 1.86
N ILE A 37 6.86 -15.30 1.86
CA ILE A 37 8.10 -15.84 1.33
C ILE A 37 8.91 -16.51 2.45
N ASP A 38 9.34 -17.76 2.23
CA ASP A 38 10.30 -18.44 3.09
C ASP A 38 11.69 -17.80 2.91
N LYS A 39 12.17 -17.11 3.95
CA LYS A 39 13.49 -16.46 3.95
C LYS A 39 14.65 -17.43 3.68
N LYS A 40 14.55 -18.69 4.08
CA LYS A 40 15.62 -19.69 3.89
C LYS A 40 15.67 -20.20 2.45
N LYS A 41 14.51 -20.31 1.79
CA LYS A 41 14.39 -20.90 0.45
C LYS A 41 14.16 -19.88 -0.66
N LYS A 42 13.91 -18.60 -0.32
CA LYS A 42 13.50 -17.51 -1.23
C LYS A 42 12.33 -17.92 -2.14
N LYS A 43 11.43 -18.75 -1.63
CA LYS A 43 10.27 -19.27 -2.35
C LYS A 43 8.99 -18.95 -1.57
N PRO A 44 7.86 -18.69 -2.26
CA PRO A 44 6.58 -18.54 -1.58
C PRO A 44 6.24 -19.81 -0.82
N LEU A 45 5.78 -19.64 0.41
CA LEU A 45 5.16 -20.69 1.21
C LEU A 45 3.82 -21.09 0.54
N PRO A 46 3.40 -22.36 0.66
CA PRO A 46 2.11 -22.78 0.17
C PRO A 46 0.99 -22.00 0.89
N GLY A 47 0.30 -21.14 0.14
CA GLY A 47 -0.81 -20.32 0.64
C GLY A 47 -0.94 -19.02 -0.16
N LYS A 48 -1.98 -18.91 -0.97
CA LYS A 48 -2.40 -17.65 -1.61
C LYS A 48 -3.54 -17.04 -0.81
N TYR A 49 -3.33 -15.83 -0.33
CA TYR A 49 -4.30 -15.10 0.46
C TYR A 49 -4.85 -13.92 -0.32
N THR A 50 -6.08 -13.50 0.01
CA THR A 50 -6.70 -12.29 -0.53
C THR A 50 -6.83 -11.26 0.58
N ALA A 51 -6.54 -10.01 0.25
CA ALA A 51 -6.70 -8.84 1.11
C ALA A 51 -7.25 -7.65 0.32
N ILE A 52 -7.63 -6.59 1.03
CA ILE A 52 -8.06 -5.31 0.47
C ILE A 52 -7.01 -4.25 0.81
N SER A 53 -6.63 -3.41 -0.16
CA SER A 53 -5.78 -2.25 0.11
C SER A 53 -6.57 -1.12 0.79
N ARG A 54 -6.04 -0.61 1.92
CA ARG A 54 -6.64 0.49 2.71
C ARG A 54 -5.97 1.84 2.50
N ASN A 55 -4.65 1.86 2.34
CA ASN A 55 -3.90 3.07 2.02
C ASN A 55 -2.56 2.73 1.38
N ILE A 56 -2.05 3.68 0.60
CA ILE A 56 -0.76 3.57 -0.06
C ILE A 56 0.05 4.86 0.14
N SER A 57 1.37 4.73 0.06
CA SER A 57 2.34 5.81 0.21
C SER A 57 3.52 5.55 -0.72
N VAL A 58 4.43 6.51 -0.81
CA VAL A 58 5.62 6.40 -1.67
C VAL A 58 6.48 5.17 -1.41
N GLU A 59 6.47 4.64 -0.18
CA GLU A 59 7.32 3.52 0.24
C GLU A 59 6.54 2.26 0.66
N GLY A 60 5.22 2.31 0.75
CA GLY A 60 4.48 1.29 1.50
C GLY A 60 2.99 1.23 1.25
N ILE A 61 2.41 0.08 1.59
CA ILE A 61 0.99 -0.22 1.46
C ILE A 61 0.42 -0.78 2.78
N CYS A 62 -0.82 -0.46 3.07
CA CYS A 62 -1.58 -1.00 4.19
C CYS A 62 -2.70 -1.89 3.67
N LEU A 63 -2.78 -3.11 4.19
CA LEU A 63 -3.80 -4.09 3.82
C LEU A 63 -4.77 -4.37 4.96
N ILE A 64 -5.99 -4.76 4.60
CA ILE A 64 -6.97 -5.42 5.45
C ILE A 64 -6.98 -6.90 5.03
N SER A 65 -6.62 -7.80 5.94
CA SER A 65 -6.56 -9.25 5.72
C SER A 65 -7.36 -9.99 6.78
N ASP A 66 -7.94 -11.14 6.41
CA ASP A 66 -8.57 -12.06 7.37
C ASP A 66 -7.53 -12.90 8.14
N HIS A 67 -6.25 -12.71 7.85
CA HIS A 67 -5.14 -13.43 8.48
C HIS A 67 -4.16 -12.47 9.15
N ALA A 68 -3.78 -12.82 10.38
CA ALA A 68 -2.69 -12.15 11.07
C ALA A 68 -1.36 -12.44 10.38
N LEU A 69 -0.61 -11.38 10.06
CA LEU A 69 0.74 -11.45 9.48
C LEU A 69 1.78 -11.21 10.56
N LYS A 70 2.93 -11.87 10.48
CA LYS A 70 4.00 -11.66 11.46
C LYS A 70 4.87 -10.50 11.02
N LYS A 71 5.25 -9.64 11.98
CA LYS A 71 6.25 -8.59 11.75
C LYS A 71 7.54 -9.24 11.24
N GLY A 72 8.08 -8.70 10.16
CA GLY A 72 9.27 -9.21 9.50
C GLY A 72 9.01 -10.25 8.42
N ASP A 73 7.77 -10.70 8.19
CA ASP A 73 7.46 -11.55 7.04
C ASP A 73 7.71 -10.80 5.73
N ASP A 74 8.34 -11.47 4.77
CA ASP A 74 8.49 -10.94 3.41
C ASP A 74 7.33 -11.46 2.57
N LEU A 75 6.73 -10.56 1.80
CA LEU A 75 5.53 -10.83 1.02
C LEU A 75 5.81 -10.58 -0.46
N ARG A 76 5.25 -11.44 -1.30
CA ARG A 76 4.97 -11.14 -2.70
C ARG A 76 3.52 -10.72 -2.82
N LEU A 77 3.26 -9.61 -3.50
CA LEU A 77 1.96 -8.98 -3.62
C LEU A 77 1.60 -8.83 -5.10
N GLU A 78 0.33 -9.04 -5.43
CA GLU A 78 -0.27 -8.74 -6.73
C GLU A 78 -1.46 -7.82 -6.49
N LEU A 79 -1.31 -6.54 -6.84
CA LEU A 79 -2.34 -5.52 -6.67
C LEU A 79 -3.15 -5.39 -7.96
N TYR A 80 -4.45 -5.62 -7.89
CA TYR A 80 -5.36 -5.57 -9.03
C TYR A 80 -6.14 -4.26 -9.03
N LEU A 81 -5.94 -3.44 -10.07
CA LEU A 81 -6.70 -2.21 -10.28
C LEU A 81 -7.94 -2.50 -11.15
N PRO A 82 -9.11 -1.89 -10.88
CA PRO A 82 -10.31 -2.02 -11.72
C PRO A 82 -10.09 -1.63 -13.19
N SER A 83 -9.17 -0.69 -13.45
CA SER A 83 -8.86 -0.18 -14.80
C SER A 83 -7.88 -1.06 -15.59
N SER A 84 -7.35 -2.13 -15.00
CA SER A 84 -6.30 -2.96 -15.61
C SER A 84 -6.55 -4.45 -15.42
N ASN A 85 -6.37 -5.22 -16.49
CA ASN A 85 -6.38 -6.69 -16.43
C ASN A 85 -5.04 -7.29 -15.96
N LYS A 86 -4.00 -6.46 -15.83
CA LYS A 86 -2.67 -6.89 -15.36
C LYS A 86 -2.45 -6.42 -13.92
N PRO A 87 -2.01 -7.31 -13.01
CA PRO A 87 -1.67 -6.91 -11.66
C PRO A 87 -0.37 -6.12 -11.62
N ILE A 88 -0.27 -5.21 -10.65
CA ILE A 88 0.98 -4.58 -10.26
C ILE A 88 1.69 -5.53 -9.30
N LEU A 89 2.89 -5.95 -9.67
CA LEU A 89 3.67 -6.89 -8.86
C LEU A 89 4.50 -6.13 -7.85
N MET A 90 4.42 -6.47 -6.57
CA MET A 90 5.21 -5.83 -5.52
C MET A 90 5.85 -6.86 -4.60
N GLN A 91 6.93 -6.46 -3.93
CA GLN A 91 7.51 -7.20 -2.81
C GLN A 91 7.70 -6.25 -1.64
N GLY A 92 7.58 -6.76 -0.41
CA GLY A 92 7.79 -5.95 0.77
C GLY A 92 7.80 -6.73 2.06
N THR A 93 8.19 -6.07 3.14
CA THR A 93 8.29 -6.66 4.48
C THR A 93 7.21 -6.10 5.41
N VAL A 94 6.54 -6.96 6.16
CA VAL A 94 5.57 -6.57 7.17
C VAL A 94 6.27 -5.81 8.30
N LYS A 95 5.90 -4.55 8.52
CA LYS A 95 6.45 -3.71 9.60
C LYS A 95 5.62 -3.76 10.88
N TRP A 96 4.31 -3.94 10.74
CA TRP A 96 3.38 -4.11 11.86
C TRP A 96 2.11 -4.82 11.38
N CYS A 97 1.42 -5.48 12.31
CA CYS A 97 0.11 -6.09 12.11
C CYS A 97 -0.71 -5.92 13.39
N SER A 98 -1.95 -5.46 13.29
CA SER A 98 -2.86 -5.27 14.43
C SER A 98 -4.28 -5.66 14.04
N PRO A 99 -5.13 -6.13 14.98
CA PRO A 99 -6.54 -6.34 14.68
C PRO A 99 -7.20 -5.00 14.28
N SER A 100 -8.20 -5.06 13.39
CA SER A 100 -8.91 -3.88 12.89
C SER A 100 -9.86 -3.27 13.92
N LYS A 101 -10.31 -4.09 14.89
CA LYS A 101 -11.12 -3.71 16.04
C LYS A 101 -10.50 -4.25 17.32
N PRO A 102 -10.61 -3.55 18.46
CA PRO A 102 -10.21 -4.11 19.74
C PRO A 102 -11.12 -5.30 20.10
N PRO A 103 -10.61 -6.29 20.87
CA PRO A 103 -11.38 -7.48 21.24
C PRO A 103 -12.72 -7.17 21.92
N GLU A 104 -12.79 -6.05 22.64
CA GLU A 104 -13.96 -5.59 23.39
C GLU A 104 -15.12 -5.14 22.48
N GLU A 105 -14.85 -4.80 21.22
CA GLU A 105 -15.86 -4.37 20.25
C GLU A 105 -16.43 -5.53 19.41
N ILE A 106 -15.90 -6.76 19.58
CA ILE A 106 -16.37 -7.95 18.87
C ILE A 106 -17.65 -8.43 19.57
N LYS A 107 -18.80 -8.04 19.02
CA LYS A 107 -20.13 -8.35 19.60
C LYS A 107 -20.59 -9.78 19.33
N ASP A 108 -20.13 -10.37 18.23
CA ASP A 108 -20.48 -11.72 17.81
C ASP A 108 -19.24 -12.62 17.84
N LYS A 109 -19.34 -13.77 18.53
CA LYS A 109 -18.27 -14.79 18.57
C LYS A 109 -17.97 -15.37 17.19
N ASN A 110 -18.89 -15.23 16.23
CA ASN A 110 -18.73 -15.66 14.85
C ASN A 110 -18.19 -14.55 13.92
N GLU A 111 -18.02 -13.31 14.41
CA GLU A 111 -17.45 -12.24 13.60
C GLU A 111 -15.97 -12.53 13.31
N LYS A 112 -15.62 -12.60 12.03
CA LYS A 112 -14.23 -12.81 11.63
C LYS A 112 -13.41 -11.55 11.92
N ILE A 113 -12.38 -11.70 12.74
CA ILE A 113 -11.42 -10.64 13.05
C ILE A 113 -10.61 -10.34 11.79
N GLN A 114 -10.66 -9.09 11.34
CA GLN A 114 -9.78 -8.58 10.29
C GLN A 114 -8.52 -7.97 10.92
N TYR A 115 -7.43 -7.99 10.17
CA TYR A 115 -6.13 -7.47 10.56
C TYR A 115 -5.70 -6.39 9.60
N LEU A 116 -5.19 -5.31 10.16
CA LEU A 116 -4.48 -4.26 9.46
C LEU A 116 -3.00 -4.60 9.46
N ALA A 117 -2.38 -4.63 8.28
CA ALA A 117 -0.96 -4.88 8.14
C ALA A 117 -0.30 -3.78 7.31
N GLY A 118 0.74 -3.17 7.87
CA GLY A 118 1.56 -2.19 7.16
C GLY A 118 2.81 -2.86 6.58
N ILE A 119 2.99 -2.72 5.27
CA ILE A 119 4.06 -3.34 4.52
C ILE A 119 4.96 -2.23 3.97
N LEU A 120 6.26 -2.34 4.23
CA LEU A 120 7.27 -1.52 3.56
C LEU A 120 7.68 -2.22 2.27
N LEU A 121 7.51 -1.57 1.13
CA LEU A 121 7.80 -2.15 -0.17
C LEU A 121 9.29 -2.07 -0.48
N SER A 122 9.84 -3.18 -0.98
CA SER A 122 11.21 -3.26 -1.49
C SER A 122 11.24 -3.07 -3.01
N THR A 123 10.27 -3.64 -3.73
CA THR A 123 10.17 -3.52 -5.20
C THR A 123 8.73 -3.35 -5.68
N VAL A 124 8.59 -2.69 -6.83
CA VAL A 124 7.34 -2.59 -7.60
C VAL A 124 7.67 -2.79 -9.09
N ASN A 125 6.96 -3.70 -9.76
CA ASN A 125 7.22 -4.13 -11.14
C ASN A 125 8.68 -4.49 -11.43
N GLY A 126 9.41 -4.97 -10.42
CA GLY A 126 10.83 -5.33 -10.50
C GLY A 126 11.80 -4.18 -10.21
N GLU A 127 11.31 -2.95 -10.06
CA GLU A 127 12.13 -1.78 -9.74
C GLU A 127 12.26 -1.57 -8.22
N PRO A 128 13.45 -1.24 -7.70
CA PRO A 128 13.62 -0.90 -6.29
C PRO A 128 12.83 0.35 -5.91
N VAL A 129 11.96 0.21 -4.89
CA VAL A 129 11.14 1.34 -4.41
C VAL A 129 12.00 2.47 -3.83
N PRO A 130 13.01 2.22 -2.95
CA PRO A 130 13.79 3.30 -2.33
C PRO A 130 14.47 4.22 -3.35
N ASP A 131 14.93 3.65 -4.47
CA ASP A 131 15.66 4.37 -5.51
C ASP A 131 14.74 5.22 -6.40
N SER A 132 13.44 4.95 -6.36
CA SER A 132 12.43 5.67 -7.15
C SER A 132 11.82 6.87 -6.43
N ILE A 133 12.10 7.05 -5.12
CA ILE A 133 11.47 8.10 -4.32
C ILE A 133 12.16 9.43 -4.60
N TYR A 134 11.38 10.42 -5.02
CA TYR A 134 11.87 11.79 -5.20
C TYR A 134 10.82 12.80 -4.77
N TYR A 135 11.26 14.03 -4.49
CA TYR A 135 10.38 15.15 -4.23
C TYR A 135 10.20 15.97 -5.52
N ASP A 136 8.95 16.15 -5.94
CA ASP A 136 8.64 17.05 -7.04
C ASP A 136 8.47 18.48 -6.52
N GLU A 137 9.36 19.37 -6.95
CA GLU A 137 9.38 20.78 -6.53
C GLU A 137 8.26 21.63 -7.14
N GLU A 138 7.71 21.26 -8.29
CA GLU A 138 6.66 22.00 -8.99
C GLU A 138 5.31 21.81 -8.28
N TYR A 139 5.00 20.56 -7.95
CA TYR A 139 3.74 20.16 -7.30
C TYR A 139 3.86 20.00 -5.79
N LYS A 140 5.08 20.12 -5.23
CA LYS A 140 5.39 20.02 -3.80
C LYS A 140 4.94 18.69 -3.16
N ILE A 141 5.18 17.58 -3.85
CA ILE A 141 4.78 16.23 -3.42
C ILE A 141 5.95 15.25 -3.42
N ASP A 142 5.95 14.31 -2.47
CA ASP A 142 6.77 13.10 -2.60
C ASP A 142 6.11 12.15 -3.60
N TRP A 143 6.90 11.61 -4.52
CA TRP A 143 6.45 10.67 -5.54
C TRP A 143 7.37 9.46 -5.63
N SER A 144 6.86 8.35 -6.17
CA SER A 144 7.63 7.14 -6.41
C SER A 144 6.98 6.25 -7.46
N SER A 145 7.70 5.23 -7.93
CA SER A 145 7.16 4.24 -8.86
C SER A 145 5.97 3.46 -8.29
N VAL A 146 5.80 3.43 -6.96
CA VAL A 146 4.61 2.85 -6.30
C VAL A 146 3.38 3.68 -6.63
N LEU A 147 3.43 4.99 -6.39
CA LEU A 147 2.30 5.88 -6.66
C LEU A 147 2.04 6.00 -8.16
N GLU A 148 3.10 6.08 -8.97
CA GLU A 148 2.99 6.08 -10.44
C GLU A 148 2.30 4.81 -10.95
N SER A 149 2.65 3.63 -10.42
CA SER A 149 2.03 2.37 -10.84
C SER A 149 0.53 2.31 -10.50
N VAL A 150 0.12 2.90 -9.37
CA VAL A 150 -1.26 2.82 -8.88
C VAL A 150 -2.15 3.92 -9.43
N PHE A 151 -1.65 5.15 -9.51
CA PHE A 151 -2.43 6.33 -9.91
C PHE A 151 -2.12 6.80 -11.33
N GLY A 152 -1.09 6.22 -11.98
CA GLY A 152 -0.56 6.74 -13.23
C GLY A 152 0.21 8.04 -13.03
N ASN A 153 0.49 8.71 -14.14
CA ASN A 153 1.30 9.92 -14.13
C ASN A 153 0.55 11.11 -13.51
N TYR A 154 0.99 11.53 -12.32
CA TYR A 154 0.37 12.67 -11.62
C TYR A 154 0.45 13.98 -12.41
N LYS A 155 1.42 14.18 -13.32
CA LYS A 155 1.48 15.39 -14.15
C LYS A 155 0.34 15.44 -15.15
N LEU A 156 -0.16 14.30 -15.62
CA LEU A 156 -1.38 14.25 -16.44
C LEU A 156 -2.62 14.58 -15.61
N LEU A 157 -2.65 14.14 -14.35
CA LEU A 157 -3.73 14.46 -13.41
C LEU A 157 -3.72 15.96 -13.07
N MET A 158 -2.56 16.54 -12.78
CA MET A 158 -2.41 17.93 -12.36
C MET A 158 -2.41 18.92 -13.54
N GLY A 159 -1.94 18.51 -14.73
CA GLY A 159 -1.95 19.32 -15.94
C GLY A 159 -3.35 19.66 -16.46
N GLY A 160 -4.37 18.88 -16.08
CA GLY A 160 -5.78 19.21 -16.31
C GLY A 160 -6.27 20.42 -15.52
N LYS A 161 -5.61 20.77 -14.40
CA LYS A 161 -5.93 21.95 -13.59
C LYS A 161 -5.20 23.22 -14.06
N TYR A 162 -3.98 23.11 -14.58
CA TYR A 162 -3.23 24.27 -15.10
C TYR A 162 -3.62 24.71 -16.51
N ARG A 163 -4.47 23.95 -17.23
CA ARG A 163 -4.99 24.33 -18.56
C ARG A 163 -6.31 25.09 -18.56
N LYS A 164 -6.93 25.33 -17.39
CA LYS A 164 -8.17 26.11 -17.27
C LYS A 164 -7.94 27.40 -16.48
N GLU A 165 -7.12 28.30 -17.00
CA GLU A 165 -7.14 29.73 -16.64
C GLU A 165 -6.36 30.55 -17.68
N SER A 166 -6.70 30.35 -18.95
CA SER A 166 -6.21 31.20 -20.05
C SER A 166 -7.28 31.29 -21.13
N LYS A 167 -8.35 32.03 -20.83
CA LYS A 167 -9.20 32.70 -21.82
C LYS A 167 -10.04 33.76 -21.15
#